data_AF-A0A7U3W889-F1
#
_entry.id   AF-A0A7U3W889-F1
#
_cell.length_a   1.000
_cell.length_b   1.000
_cell.length_c   1.000
_cell.angle_alpha   90.00
_cell.angle_beta   90.00
_cell.angle_gamma   90.00
#
_symmetry.space_group_name_H-M   'P 1'
#
loop_
_entity.id
_entity.type
_entity.pdbx_description
1 polymer ?
#
loop_
_entity_poly.entity_id
_entity_poly.type
_entity_poly.pdbx_seq_one_letter_code
_entity_poly.pdbx_strand_id
1 'polypeptide(L)'
;MAEWRNMAAGAAGGGFTYINETTATAGSIIVARLQYGLAAEDCRGFGPGVHPPPNAGQGASAGGPIIDLAIARVKRVRRLHAVLGNVFSLCVARIGLQGNALGRWNSWQLHHADAARRAETALQRLLSARSHGHAAFSVFHVMLRPPSPPAVAHAWAPAAEQLLLRAIDDLAAAEAALGQMRPAIVAQYIHAWVLLHG
;
A
#
# COMPACT_ATOMS: atom_id res chain seq x y z
N MET A 1 -31.39 -21.85 -5.96
CA MET A 1 -30.89 -21.49 -4.60
C MET A 1 -29.46 -21.98 -4.35
N ALA A 2 -29.13 -23.24 -4.65
CA ALA A 2 -27.77 -23.77 -4.47
C ALA A 2 -26.69 -23.01 -5.28
N GLU A 3 -26.99 -22.66 -6.54
CA GLU A 3 -26.05 -21.91 -7.40
C GLU A 3 -25.66 -20.55 -6.82
N TRP A 4 -26.63 -19.77 -6.31
CA TRP A 4 -26.38 -18.48 -5.66
C TRP A 4 -25.55 -18.60 -4.38
N ARG A 5 -25.78 -19.67 -3.59
CA ARG A 5 -24.96 -19.96 -2.39
C ARG A 5 -23.53 -20.33 -2.76
N ASN A 6 -23.32 -21.14 -3.80
CA ASN A 6 -21.99 -21.51 -4.27
C ASN A 6 -21.21 -20.29 -4.80
N MET A 7 -21.89 -19.41 -5.54
CA MET A 7 -21.29 -18.16 -6.03
C MET A 7 -20.92 -17.21 -4.89
N ALA A 8 -21.79 -17.08 -3.89
CA ALA A 8 -21.50 -16.30 -2.68
C ALA A 8 -20.33 -16.88 -1.88
N ALA A 9 -20.26 -18.21 -1.72
CA ALA A 9 -19.16 -18.88 -1.04
C ALA A 9 -17.83 -18.66 -1.77
N GLY A 10 -17.83 -18.77 -3.11
CA GLY A 10 -16.67 -18.45 -3.94
C GLY A 10 -16.22 -16.98 -3.78
N ALA A 11 -17.18 -16.04 -3.78
CA ALA A 11 -16.88 -14.62 -3.58
C ALA A 11 -16.35 -14.30 -2.18
N ALA A 12 -16.89 -14.96 -1.13
CA ALA A 12 -16.38 -14.83 0.22
C ALA A 12 -14.98 -15.43 0.37
N GLY A 13 -14.74 -16.63 -0.17
CA GLY A 13 -13.46 -17.33 -0.11
C GLY A 13 -12.35 -16.67 -0.93
N GLY A 14 -12.68 -15.97 -2.02
CA GLY A 14 -11.71 -15.20 -2.80
C GLY A 14 -10.99 -14.09 -1.99
N GLY A 15 -11.51 -13.74 -0.81
CA GLY A 15 -10.86 -12.88 0.17
C GLY A 15 -9.46 -13.33 0.60
N PHE A 16 -9.18 -14.64 0.64
CA PHE A 16 -7.90 -15.18 1.09
C PHE A 16 -6.75 -14.91 0.12
N THR A 17 -7.03 -14.81 -1.19
CA THR A 17 -6.03 -14.43 -2.19
C THR A 17 -5.45 -13.04 -1.91
N TYR A 18 -6.26 -12.13 -1.33
CA TYR A 18 -5.81 -10.79 -0.95
C TYR A 18 -4.88 -10.78 0.25
N ILE A 19 -5.05 -11.70 1.21
CA ILE A 19 -4.23 -11.73 2.42
C ILE A 19 -2.77 -12.05 2.08
N ASN A 20 -2.56 -12.96 1.13
CA ASN A 20 -1.22 -13.28 0.63
C ASN A 20 -0.62 -12.10 -0.17
N GLU A 21 -1.39 -11.48 -1.06
CA GLU A 21 -0.93 -10.33 -1.84
C GLU A 21 -0.60 -9.10 -0.96
N THR A 22 -1.40 -8.84 0.06
CA THR A 22 -1.15 -7.73 1.01
C THR A 22 0.10 -7.98 1.83
N THR A 23 0.37 -9.23 2.24
CA THR A 23 1.60 -9.61 2.94
C THR A 23 2.84 -9.45 2.05
N ALA A 24 2.78 -9.93 0.81
CA ALA A 24 3.86 -9.72 -0.16
C ALA A 24 4.11 -8.23 -0.45
N THR A 25 3.05 -7.43 -0.50
CA THR A 25 3.14 -5.98 -0.70
C THR A 25 3.78 -5.28 0.49
N ALA A 26 3.43 -5.66 1.73
CA ALA A 26 4.08 -5.15 2.93
C ALA A 26 5.58 -5.44 2.94
N GLY A 27 5.99 -6.65 2.53
CA GLY A 27 7.41 -7.00 2.36
C GLY A 27 8.14 -6.08 1.36
N SER A 28 7.52 -5.78 0.21
CA SER A 28 8.07 -4.82 -0.76
C SER A 28 8.18 -3.40 -0.18
N ILE A 29 7.20 -2.95 0.61
CA ILE A 29 7.23 -1.64 1.26
C ILE A 29 8.41 -1.53 2.23
N ILE A 30 8.68 -2.57 3.01
CA ILE A 30 9.83 -2.61 3.93
C ILE A 30 11.16 -2.44 3.16
N VAL A 31 11.31 -3.14 2.03
CA VAL A 31 12.52 -3.00 1.19
C VAL A 31 12.65 -1.58 0.64
N ALA A 32 11.58 -0.96 0.15
CA ALA A 32 11.62 0.42 -0.33
C ALA A 32 12.01 1.42 0.77
N ARG A 33 11.51 1.23 1.99
CA ARG A 33 11.90 2.06 3.16
C ARG A 33 13.39 1.97 3.45
N LEU A 34 13.96 0.75 3.40
CA LEU A 34 15.40 0.56 3.58
C LEU A 34 16.21 1.31 2.52
N GLN A 35 15.79 1.23 1.25
CA GLN A 35 16.47 1.95 0.15
C GLN A 35 16.43 3.47 0.33
N TYR A 36 15.30 4.02 0.75
CA TYR A 36 15.20 5.46 1.08
C TYR A 36 16.00 5.83 2.32
N GLY A 37 16.11 4.94 3.30
CA GLY A 37 16.96 5.13 4.48
C GLY A 37 18.44 5.28 4.10
N LEU A 38 18.95 4.39 3.25
CA LEU A 38 20.33 4.46 2.74
C LEU A 38 20.59 5.77 1.98
N ALA A 39 19.65 6.19 1.12
CA ALA A 39 19.78 7.47 0.41
C ALA A 39 19.71 8.69 1.36
N ALA A 40 18.98 8.59 2.47
CA ALA A 40 18.92 9.65 3.47
C ALA A 40 20.25 9.75 4.23
N GLU A 41 20.90 8.63 4.48
CA GLU A 41 22.25 8.58 5.05
C GLU A 41 23.29 9.20 4.11
N ASP A 42 23.19 8.94 2.80
CA ASP A 42 24.04 9.62 1.79
C ASP A 42 23.94 11.15 1.93
N CYS A 43 22.72 11.69 2.10
CA CYS A 43 22.49 13.13 2.24
C CYS A 43 23.23 13.72 3.45
N ARG A 44 23.25 13.01 4.58
CA ARG A 44 23.95 13.44 5.80
C ARG A 44 25.46 13.49 5.62
N GLY A 45 26.00 12.71 4.68
CA GLY A 45 27.42 12.69 4.33
C GLY A 45 27.90 13.91 3.53
N PHE A 46 27.01 14.74 2.99
CA PHE A 46 27.37 15.89 2.14
C PHE A 46 27.71 17.14 2.97
N GLY A 47 28.84 17.08 3.66
CA GLY A 47 29.44 18.23 4.35
C GLY A 47 30.02 19.28 3.38
N PRO A 48 30.41 20.47 3.90
CA PRO A 48 31.04 21.50 3.09
C PRO A 48 32.29 20.98 2.35
N GLY A 49 32.35 21.19 1.03
CA GLY A 49 33.48 20.77 0.21
C GLY A 49 33.53 19.28 -0.14
N VAL A 50 32.58 18.47 0.35
CA VAL A 50 32.46 17.05 0.00
C VAL A 50 31.72 16.93 -1.34
N HIS A 51 32.36 16.29 -2.31
CA HIS A 51 31.68 15.95 -3.56
C HIS A 51 30.86 14.67 -3.35
N PRO A 52 29.57 14.63 -3.73
CA PRO A 52 28.78 13.41 -3.69
C PRO A 52 29.45 12.31 -4.51
N PRO A 53 29.52 11.06 -4.01
CA PRO A 53 30.01 9.95 -4.81
C PRO A 53 29.03 9.69 -5.98
N PRO A 54 29.49 9.13 -7.12
CA PRO A 54 28.67 8.96 -8.32
C PRO A 54 27.42 8.08 -8.12
N ASN A 55 27.42 7.26 -7.07
CA ASN A 55 26.33 6.36 -6.68
C ASN A 55 25.41 6.92 -5.59
N ALA A 56 25.64 8.15 -5.11
CA ALA A 56 24.73 8.79 -4.16
C ALA A 56 23.29 8.80 -4.70
N GLY A 57 22.33 8.50 -3.84
CA GLY A 57 20.92 8.48 -4.24
C GLY A 57 20.51 7.26 -5.08
N GLN A 58 21.39 6.25 -5.24
CA GLN A 58 21.00 4.94 -5.80
C GLN A 58 19.82 4.33 -5.02
N GLY A 59 19.77 4.51 -3.70
CA GLY A 59 18.63 4.09 -2.89
C GLY A 59 17.32 4.81 -3.27
N ALA A 60 17.38 6.10 -3.61
CA ALA A 60 16.23 6.85 -4.10
C ALA A 60 15.74 6.32 -5.46
N SER A 61 16.67 5.95 -6.35
CA SER A 61 16.35 5.30 -7.63
C SER A 61 15.76 3.90 -7.45
N ALA A 62 16.34 3.10 -6.55
CA ALA A 62 15.96 1.70 -6.33
C ALA A 62 14.58 1.55 -5.67
N GLY A 63 14.19 2.50 -4.82
CA GLY A 63 12.86 2.51 -4.18
C GLY A 63 11.70 2.72 -5.16
N GLY A 64 11.91 3.47 -6.25
CA GLY A 64 10.85 3.82 -7.22
C GLY A 64 10.12 2.62 -7.84
N PRO A 65 10.82 1.68 -8.51
CA PRO A 65 10.20 0.50 -9.10
C PRO A 65 9.45 -0.38 -8.10
N ILE A 66 9.95 -0.46 -6.86
CA ILE A 66 9.32 -1.25 -5.78
C ILE A 66 7.97 -0.63 -5.40
N ILE A 67 7.91 0.69 -5.27
CA ILE A 67 6.68 1.42 -4.97
C ILE A 67 5.67 1.28 -6.13
N ASP A 68 6.13 1.35 -7.38
CA ASP A 68 5.26 1.18 -8.55
C ASP A 68 4.60 -0.20 -8.60
N LEU A 69 5.37 -1.24 -8.27
CA LEU A 69 4.84 -2.59 -8.12
C LEU A 69 3.82 -2.69 -6.97
N ALA A 70 4.12 -2.09 -5.82
CA ALA A 70 3.20 -2.05 -4.67
C ALA A 70 1.90 -1.33 -5.02
N ILE A 71 1.96 -0.18 -5.71
CA ILE A 71 0.80 0.56 -6.21
C ILE A 71 -0.06 -0.31 -7.12
N ALA A 72 0.56 -1.00 -8.08
CA ALA A 72 -0.16 -1.88 -9.01
C ALA A 72 -0.87 -3.01 -8.27
N ARG A 73 -0.21 -3.63 -7.29
CA ARG A 73 -0.79 -4.68 -6.44
C ARG A 73 -1.97 -4.16 -5.62
N VAL A 74 -1.84 -3.03 -4.91
CA VAL A 74 -2.94 -2.46 -4.13
C VAL A 74 -4.14 -2.08 -5.03
N LYS A 75 -3.90 -1.50 -6.21
CA LYS A 75 -4.96 -1.24 -7.20
C LYS A 75 -5.67 -2.52 -7.65
N ARG A 76 -4.94 -3.62 -7.83
CA ARG A 76 -5.51 -4.93 -8.18
C ARG A 76 -6.37 -5.46 -7.03
N VAL A 77 -5.82 -5.51 -5.82
CA VAL A 77 -6.52 -5.97 -4.60
C VAL A 77 -7.81 -5.19 -4.40
N ARG A 78 -7.77 -3.85 -4.48
CA ARG A 78 -8.97 -3.01 -4.29
C ARG A 78 -10.06 -3.32 -5.32
N ARG A 79 -9.70 -3.45 -6.60
CA ARG A 79 -10.66 -3.78 -7.67
C ARG A 79 -11.31 -5.13 -7.44
N LEU A 80 -10.49 -6.15 -7.15
CA LEU A 80 -10.99 -7.50 -6.91
C LEU A 80 -11.88 -7.54 -5.66
N HIS A 81 -11.46 -6.88 -4.57
CA HIS A 81 -12.23 -6.80 -3.33
C HIS A 81 -13.62 -6.16 -3.55
N ALA A 82 -13.68 -5.07 -4.31
CA ALA A 82 -14.95 -4.43 -4.68
C ALA A 82 -15.85 -5.36 -5.53
N VAL A 83 -15.28 -6.04 -6.53
CA VAL A 83 -16.03 -6.98 -7.38
C VAL A 83 -16.60 -8.13 -6.57
N LEU A 84 -15.79 -8.78 -5.72
CA LEU A 84 -16.26 -9.88 -4.88
C LEU A 84 -17.29 -9.42 -3.85
N GLY A 85 -17.11 -8.23 -3.27
CA GLY A 85 -18.12 -7.62 -2.39
C GLY A 85 -19.46 -7.42 -3.08
N ASN A 86 -19.47 -6.93 -4.31
CA ASN A 86 -20.69 -6.75 -5.11
C ASN A 86 -21.35 -8.09 -5.44
N VAL A 87 -20.57 -9.08 -5.91
CA VAL A 87 -21.09 -10.42 -6.21
C VAL A 87 -21.71 -11.06 -4.96
N PHE A 88 -21.03 -10.98 -3.82
CA PHE A 88 -21.56 -11.49 -2.56
C PHE A 88 -22.86 -10.79 -2.17
N SER A 89 -22.90 -9.46 -2.25
CA SER A 89 -24.08 -8.66 -1.92
C SER A 89 -25.29 -9.02 -2.78
N LEU A 90 -25.09 -9.18 -4.09
CA LEU A 90 -26.15 -9.60 -5.01
C LEU A 90 -26.66 -11.01 -4.69
N CYS A 91 -25.75 -11.94 -4.39
CA CYS A 91 -26.14 -13.30 -4.04
C CYS A 91 -26.93 -13.35 -2.73
N VAL A 92 -26.50 -12.61 -1.70
CA VAL A 92 -27.22 -12.51 -0.41
C VAL A 92 -28.61 -11.91 -0.60
N ALA A 93 -28.73 -10.82 -1.38
CA ALA A 93 -30.02 -10.24 -1.70
C ALA A 93 -30.96 -11.24 -2.40
N ARG A 94 -30.41 -12.10 -3.27
CA ARG A 94 -31.17 -13.13 -3.99
C ARG A 94 -31.58 -14.31 -3.12
N ILE A 95 -30.73 -14.71 -2.17
CA ILE A 95 -31.01 -15.77 -1.19
C ILE A 95 -32.07 -15.32 -0.19
N GLY A 96 -32.09 -14.02 0.14
CA GLY A 96 -32.96 -13.44 1.16
C GLY A 96 -32.38 -13.62 2.57
N LEU A 97 -32.52 -12.60 3.41
CA LEU A 97 -32.08 -12.61 4.81
C LEU A 97 -33.26 -12.95 5.71
N GLN A 98 -33.05 -13.79 6.73
CA GLN A 98 -34.06 -14.17 7.72
C GLN A 98 -33.52 -13.96 9.15
N GLY A 99 -34.36 -13.44 10.06
CA GLY A 99 -34.03 -13.34 11.49
C GLY A 99 -32.72 -12.62 11.81
N ASN A 100 -31.84 -13.29 12.57
CA ASN A 100 -30.54 -12.75 13.01
C ASN A 100 -29.54 -12.48 11.86
N ALA A 101 -29.85 -12.92 10.62
CA ALA A 101 -29.02 -12.69 9.44
C ALA A 101 -28.87 -11.21 9.10
N LEU A 102 -29.84 -10.35 9.46
CA LEU A 102 -29.75 -8.91 9.23
C LEU A 102 -28.61 -8.26 10.02
N GLY A 103 -28.42 -8.65 11.28
CA GLY A 103 -27.30 -8.17 12.09
C GLY A 103 -25.95 -8.61 11.52
N ARG A 104 -25.85 -9.86 11.06
CA ARG A 104 -24.64 -10.40 10.42
C ARG A 104 -24.34 -9.73 9.08
N TRP A 105 -25.38 -9.41 8.32
CA TRP A 105 -25.28 -8.64 7.09
C TRP A 105 -24.71 -7.24 7.33
N ASN A 106 -25.22 -6.52 8.33
CA ASN A 106 -24.70 -5.21 8.70
C ASN A 106 -23.22 -5.28 9.14
N SER A 107 -22.85 -6.28 9.94
CA SER A 107 -21.44 -6.49 10.32
C SER A 107 -20.56 -6.80 9.10
N TRP A 108 -21.02 -7.65 8.19
CA TRP A 108 -20.31 -7.92 6.94
C TRP A 108 -20.08 -6.64 6.13
N GLN A 109 -21.11 -5.82 5.94
CA GLN A 109 -21.02 -4.55 5.21
C GLN A 109 -20.04 -3.59 5.86
N LEU A 110 -20.06 -3.48 7.20
CA LEU A 110 -19.12 -2.66 7.96
C LEU A 110 -17.67 -3.08 7.71
N HIS A 111 -17.36 -4.37 7.82
CA HIS A 111 -16.00 -4.87 7.60
C HIS A 111 -15.57 -4.78 6.14
N HIS A 112 -16.51 -4.97 5.20
CA HIS A 112 -16.25 -4.74 3.78
C HIS A 112 -15.88 -3.27 3.50
N ALA A 113 -16.65 -2.32 4.03
CA ALA A 113 -16.37 -0.89 3.90
C ALA A 113 -15.05 -0.48 4.58
N ASP A 114 -14.75 -1.02 5.76
CA ASP A 114 -13.48 -0.76 6.45
C ASP A 114 -12.30 -1.29 5.64
N ALA A 115 -12.35 -2.53 5.15
CA ALA A 115 -11.29 -3.08 4.30
C ALA A 115 -11.06 -2.24 3.03
N ALA A 116 -12.13 -1.79 2.37
CA ALA A 116 -12.04 -0.91 1.20
C ALA A 116 -11.39 0.44 1.53
N ARG A 117 -11.77 1.04 2.67
CA ARG A 117 -11.17 2.30 3.16
C ARG A 117 -9.69 2.13 3.48
N ARG A 118 -9.29 1.03 4.13
CA ARG A 118 -7.87 0.76 4.43
C ARG A 118 -7.05 0.56 3.16
N ALA A 119 -7.61 -0.11 2.15
CA ALA A 119 -6.98 -0.24 0.84
C ALA A 119 -6.76 1.11 0.15
N GLU A 120 -7.75 2.01 0.25
CA GLU A 120 -7.65 3.36 -0.30
C GLU A 120 -6.58 4.18 0.41
N THR A 121 -6.58 4.18 1.75
CA THR A 121 -5.53 4.83 2.55
C THR A 121 -4.14 4.32 2.16
N ALA A 122 -3.97 3.00 2.03
CA ALA A 122 -2.70 2.42 1.61
C ALA A 122 -2.27 2.92 0.22
N LEU A 123 -3.19 2.98 -0.75
CA LEU A 123 -2.88 3.50 -2.08
C LEU A 123 -2.47 4.97 -2.03
N GLN A 124 -3.24 5.82 -1.34
CA GLN A 124 -2.93 7.25 -1.25
C GLN A 124 -1.54 7.47 -0.65
N ARG A 125 -1.20 6.73 0.40
CA ARG A 125 0.13 6.78 1.01
C ARG A 125 1.24 6.30 0.08
N LEU A 126 1.03 5.23 -0.69
CA LEU A 126 1.99 4.80 -1.70
C LEU A 126 2.19 5.85 -2.81
N LEU A 127 1.13 6.53 -3.24
CA LEU A 127 1.22 7.61 -4.23
C LEU A 127 1.99 8.81 -3.69
N SER A 128 1.76 9.21 -2.44
CA SER A 128 2.54 10.26 -1.77
C SER A 128 4.01 9.88 -1.63
N ALA A 129 4.29 8.66 -1.18
CA ALA A 129 5.66 8.14 -1.09
C ALA A 129 6.38 8.15 -2.44
N ARG A 130 5.69 7.75 -3.53
CA ARG A 130 6.23 7.83 -4.89
C ARG A 130 6.59 9.26 -5.27
N SER A 131 5.69 10.21 -5.00
CA SER A 131 5.91 11.62 -5.30
C SER A 131 7.12 12.19 -4.54
N HIS A 132 7.21 11.92 -3.24
CA HIS A 132 8.33 12.34 -2.40
C HIS A 132 9.65 11.70 -2.85
N GLY A 133 9.67 10.39 -3.11
CA GLY A 133 10.84 9.68 -3.59
C GLY A 133 11.33 10.16 -4.96
N HIS A 134 10.41 10.43 -5.89
CA HIS A 134 10.76 11.01 -7.20
C HIS A 134 11.32 12.43 -7.07
N ALA A 135 10.74 13.26 -6.20
CA ALA A 135 11.27 14.59 -5.91
C ALA A 135 12.69 14.51 -5.32
N ALA A 136 12.92 13.62 -4.34
CA ALA A 136 14.25 13.39 -3.77
C ALA A 136 15.26 12.96 -4.85
N PHE A 137 14.88 12.00 -5.69
CA PHE A 137 15.71 11.52 -6.80
C PHE A 137 16.04 12.64 -7.81
N SER A 138 15.09 13.53 -8.09
CA SER A 138 15.32 14.71 -8.93
C SER A 138 16.35 15.66 -8.32
N VAL A 139 16.33 15.84 -7.00
CA VAL A 139 17.35 16.63 -6.28
C VAL A 139 18.72 15.97 -6.38
N PHE A 140 18.83 14.65 -6.19
CA PHE A 140 20.09 13.93 -6.41
C PHE A 140 20.63 14.14 -7.83
N HIS A 141 19.77 14.08 -8.84
CA HIS A 141 20.16 14.35 -10.23
C HIS A 141 20.76 15.74 -10.41
N VAL A 142 20.21 16.76 -9.75
CA VAL A 142 20.76 18.13 -9.78
C VAL A 142 22.11 18.17 -9.06
N MET A 143 22.22 17.56 -7.88
CA MET A 143 23.45 17.55 -7.08
C MET A 143 24.61 16.82 -7.77
N LEU A 144 24.30 15.79 -8.56
CA LEU A 144 25.28 14.92 -9.22
C LEU A 144 25.64 15.34 -10.64
N ARG A 145 24.92 16.28 -11.24
CA ARG A 145 25.11 16.68 -12.65
C ARG A 145 26.42 17.46 -12.84
N PRO A 146 27.41 16.96 -13.60
CA PRO A 146 28.61 17.73 -13.87
C PRO A 146 28.33 18.97 -14.75
N PRO A 147 29.02 20.11 -14.53
CA PRO A 147 29.85 20.42 -13.38
C PRO A 147 28.99 20.93 -12.22
N SER A 148 28.75 20.09 -11.19
CA SER A 148 28.02 20.50 -9.99
C SER A 148 29.03 21.01 -8.96
N PRO A 149 28.96 22.27 -8.51
CA PRO A 149 29.80 22.75 -7.43
C PRO A 149 29.50 22.00 -6.12
N PRO A 150 30.51 21.66 -5.29
CA PRO A 150 30.29 21.04 -3.97
C PRO A 150 29.34 21.83 -3.05
N ALA A 151 29.29 23.15 -3.22
CA ALA A 151 28.35 24.03 -2.50
C ALA A 151 26.88 23.73 -2.82
N VAL A 152 26.57 23.31 -4.06
CA VAL A 152 25.21 22.93 -4.47
C VAL A 152 24.81 21.62 -3.80
N ALA A 153 25.71 20.63 -3.76
CA ALA A 153 25.41 19.38 -3.06
C ALA A 153 25.07 19.61 -1.58
N HIS A 154 25.89 20.38 -0.86
CA HIS A 154 25.66 20.68 0.54
C HIS A 154 24.36 21.45 0.79
N ALA A 155 24.03 22.43 -0.06
CA ALA A 155 22.82 23.25 0.11
C ALA A 155 21.52 22.48 -0.12
N TRP A 156 21.52 21.49 -1.01
CA TRP A 156 20.32 20.74 -1.39
C TRP A 156 20.15 19.40 -0.67
N ALA A 157 21.22 18.88 -0.04
CA ALA A 157 21.18 17.63 0.71
C ALA A 157 20.09 17.58 1.79
N PRO A 158 19.87 18.62 2.63
CA PRO A 158 18.80 18.58 3.64
C PRO A 158 17.39 18.50 3.03
N ALA A 159 17.18 19.09 1.85
CA ALA A 159 15.91 19.03 1.14
C ALA A 159 15.66 17.62 0.58
N ALA A 160 16.67 16.98 0.01
CA ALA A 160 16.60 15.58 -0.43
C ALA A 160 16.33 14.63 0.75
N GLU A 161 17.04 14.81 1.87
CA GLU A 161 16.83 14.02 3.10
C GLU A 161 15.38 14.15 3.58
N GLN A 162 14.86 15.38 3.70
CA GLN A 162 13.50 15.60 4.18
C GLN A 162 12.45 14.91 3.29
N LEU A 163 12.64 14.94 1.97
CA LEU A 163 11.76 14.25 1.03
C LEU A 163 11.80 12.74 1.21
N LEU A 164 12.99 12.15 1.40
CA LEU A 164 13.14 10.72 1.68
C LEU A 164 12.49 10.31 2.99
N LEU A 165 12.66 11.10 4.06
CA LEU A 165 12.01 10.84 5.35
C LEU A 165 10.49 10.88 5.24
N ARG A 166 9.93 11.86 4.54
CA ARG A 166 8.49 11.90 4.25
C ARG A 166 8.02 10.69 3.46
N ALA A 167 8.80 10.24 2.47
CA ALA A 167 8.50 9.03 1.72
C ALA A 167 8.51 7.79 2.63
N ILE A 168 9.46 7.69 3.57
CA ILE A 168 9.53 6.60 4.55
C ILE A 168 8.31 6.60 5.48
N ASP A 169 7.88 7.77 5.96
CA ASP A 169 6.69 7.91 6.82
C ASP A 169 5.41 7.51 6.07
N ASP A 170 5.26 7.95 4.82
CA ASP A 170 4.14 7.54 3.96
C ASP A 170 4.16 6.02 3.72
N LEU A 171 5.32 5.43 3.47
CA LEU A 171 5.46 3.98 3.32
C LEU A 171 5.08 3.22 4.61
N ALA A 172 5.49 3.70 5.78
CA ALA A 172 5.11 3.11 7.06
C ALA A 172 3.59 3.20 7.29
N ALA A 173 2.96 4.33 6.93
CA ALA A 173 1.52 4.48 7.01
C ALA A 173 0.78 3.56 6.02
N ALA A 174 1.32 3.35 4.82
CA ALA A 174 0.78 2.40 3.85
C ALA A 174 0.83 0.96 4.39
N GLU A 175 1.97 0.55 4.95
CA GLU A 175 2.16 -0.75 5.59
C GLU A 175 1.16 -0.97 6.73
N ALA A 176 1.01 0.00 7.62
CA ALA A 176 0.04 -0.06 8.73
C ALA A 176 -1.40 -0.19 8.22
N ALA A 177 -1.77 0.54 7.17
CA ALA A 177 -3.09 0.45 6.56
C ALA A 177 -3.36 -0.94 5.96
N LEU A 178 -2.38 -1.53 5.26
CA LEU A 178 -2.47 -2.92 4.78
C LEU A 178 -2.56 -3.91 5.96
N GLY A 179 -1.82 -3.65 7.03
CA GLY A 179 -1.87 -4.40 8.27
C GLY A 179 -3.26 -4.43 8.89
N GLN A 180 -3.97 -3.29 8.88
CA GLN A 180 -5.35 -3.13 9.36
C GLN A 180 -6.42 -3.65 8.39
N MET A 181 -6.13 -3.68 7.08
CA MET A 181 -7.04 -4.26 6.08
C MET A 181 -7.24 -5.76 6.27
N ARG A 182 -6.17 -6.49 6.62
CA ARG A 182 -6.19 -7.95 6.82
C ARG A 182 -7.23 -8.42 7.85
N PRO A 183 -7.24 -7.94 9.11
CA PRO A 183 -8.25 -8.36 10.07
C PRO A 183 -9.68 -7.98 9.65
N ALA A 184 -9.88 -6.87 8.93
CA ALA A 184 -11.19 -6.52 8.38
C ALA A 184 -11.66 -7.53 7.32
N ILE A 185 -10.77 -7.99 6.42
CA ILE A 185 -11.09 -9.06 5.46
C ILE A 185 -11.44 -10.37 6.16
N VAL A 186 -10.69 -10.75 7.20
CA VAL A 186 -10.96 -11.97 7.97
C VAL A 186 -12.31 -11.87 8.67
N ALA A 187 -12.63 -10.75 9.31
CA ALA A 187 -13.93 -10.53 9.94
C ALA A 187 -15.07 -10.57 8.91
N GLN A 188 -14.89 -9.92 7.75
CA GLN A 188 -15.81 -9.97 6.63
C GLN A 188 -16.07 -11.42 6.20
N TYR A 189 -15.02 -12.24 6.04
CA TYR A 189 -15.14 -13.65 5.68
C TYR A 189 -15.93 -14.45 6.73
N ILE A 190 -15.64 -14.26 8.02
CA ILE A 190 -16.36 -14.96 9.10
C ILE A 190 -17.85 -14.65 9.04
N HIS A 191 -18.23 -13.37 8.89
CA HIS A 191 -19.63 -12.99 8.77
C HIS A 191 -20.28 -13.53 7.49
N ALA A 192 -19.54 -13.54 6.37
CA ALA A 192 -20.01 -14.12 5.12
C ALA A 192 -20.28 -15.62 5.25
N TRP A 193 -19.39 -16.35 5.92
CA TRP A 193 -19.52 -17.78 6.13
C TRP A 193 -20.75 -18.12 6.97
N VAL A 194 -20.95 -17.39 8.08
CA VAL A 194 -22.15 -17.54 8.94
C VAL A 194 -23.43 -17.20 8.18
N LEU A 195 -23.43 -16.18 7.32
CA LEU A 195 -24.60 -15.83 6.48
C LEU A 195 -24.99 -16.92 5.48
N LEU A 196 -24.04 -17.74 5.05
CA LEU A 196 -24.28 -18.76 4.03
C LEU A 196 -24.64 -20.14 4.60
N HIS A 197 -24.22 -20.41 5.84
CA HIS A 197 -24.33 -21.74 6.46
C HIS A 197 -25.10 -21.76 7.80
N GLY A 198 -25.39 -20.59 8.38
CA GLY A 198 -26.27 -20.43 9.54
C GLY A 198 -27.72 -20.23 9.12
#